data_AF-J0Z217-F1
#
_entry.id   AF-J0Z217-F1
#
_cell.length_a   1.000
_cell.length_b   1.000
_cell.length_c   1.000
_cell.angle_alpha   90.00
_cell.angle_beta   90.00
_cell.angle_gamma   90.00
#
_symmetry.space_group_name_H-M   'P 1'
#
loop_
_entity.id
_entity.type
_entity.pdbx_description
1 polymer ?
#
loop_
_entity_poly.entity_id
_entity_poly.type
_entity_poly.pdbx_seq_one_letter_code
_entity_poly.pdbx_strand_id
1 'polypeptide(L)'
;MLRPLFKLMAFISFTLMIIALVIDGTRSVSTSHWETTPLNKMLENLLQTDIYGLNQSMHNMTLPLLHSICITLICLPIWSILGTLAIIFCILSYEKQKPFHKIFYR
;
A
#
# COMPACT_ATOMS: atom_id res chain seq x y z
N MET A 1 1.20 -8.76 -21.62
CA MET A 1 2.62 -8.70 -21.14
C MET A 1 2.79 -7.93 -19.82
N LEU A 2 2.01 -6.89 -19.52
CA LEU A 2 2.09 -6.14 -18.24
C LEU A 2 1.61 -6.93 -17.00
N ARG A 3 0.89 -8.02 -17.22
CA ARG A 3 0.24 -8.82 -16.18
C ARG A 3 1.17 -9.50 -15.18
N PRO A 4 2.24 -10.19 -15.63
CA PRO A 4 3.28 -10.67 -14.70
C PRO A 4 3.95 -9.52 -13.93
N LEU A 5 4.08 -8.33 -14.52
CA LEU A 5 4.62 -7.16 -13.83
C LEU A 5 3.69 -6.69 -12.71
N PHE A 6 2.39 -6.55 -12.97
CA PHE A 6 1.41 -6.23 -11.92
C PHE A 6 1.37 -7.30 -10.81
N LYS A 7 1.54 -8.57 -11.17
CA LYS A 7 1.61 -9.67 -10.19
C LYS A 7 2.87 -9.57 -9.32
N LEU A 8 4.01 -9.23 -9.92
CA LEU A 8 5.26 -8.98 -9.20
C LEU A 8 5.12 -7.77 -8.26
N MET A 9 4.53 -6.67 -8.74
CA MET A 9 4.28 -5.48 -7.93
C MET A 9 3.33 -5.78 -6.77
N ALA A 10 2.24 -6.53 -7.01
CA ALA A 10 1.35 -6.99 -5.94
C ALA A 10 2.10 -7.80 -4.88
N PHE A 11 2.99 -8.71 -5.31
CA PHE A 11 3.79 -9.54 -4.41
C PHE A 11 4.77 -8.71 -3.57
N ILE A 12 5.47 -7.75 -4.20
CA ILE A 12 6.38 -6.84 -3.50
C ILE A 12 5.62 -6.00 -2.49
N SER A 13 4.51 -5.36 -2.89
CA SER A 13 3.68 -4.55 -1.99
C SER A 13 3.12 -5.37 -0.83
N PHE A 14 2.67 -6.60 -1.08
CA PHE A 14 2.16 -7.50 -0.05
C PHE A 14 3.26 -7.92 0.94
N THR A 15 4.46 -8.20 0.44
CA THR A 15 5.60 -8.56 1.30
C THR A 15 5.99 -7.38 2.19
N LEU A 16 6.08 -6.17 1.63
CA LEU A 16 6.36 -4.95 2.38
C LEU A 16 5.26 -4.65 3.41
N MET A 17 3.99 -4.89 3.07
CA MET A 17 2.86 -4.78 4.01
C MET A 17 3.07 -5.67 5.24
N ILE A 18 3.42 -6.95 5.04
CA ILE A 18 3.66 -7.88 6.15
C ILE A 18 4.82 -7.41 7.02
N ILE A 19 5.94 -7.01 6.40
CA ILE A 19 7.11 -6.52 7.14
C ILE A 19 6.72 -5.31 8.00
N ALA A 20 6.04 -4.33 7.42
CA ALA A 20 5.60 -3.14 8.14
C ALA A 20 4.61 -3.47 9.28
N LEU A 21 3.68 -4.40 9.04
CA LEU A 21 2.74 -4.86 10.05
C LEU A 21 3.44 -5.52 11.24
N VAL A 22 4.47 -6.35 10.98
CA VAL A 22 5.27 -6.97 12.03
C VAL A 22 6.09 -5.93 12.81
N ILE A 23 6.65 -4.93 12.13
CA ILE A 23 7.38 -3.84 12.79
C ILE A 23 6.45 -3.05 13.71
N ASP A 24 5.28 -2.63 13.23
CA ASP A 24 4.31 -1.90 14.06
C ASP A 24 3.77 -2.77 15.20
N GLY A 25 3.54 -4.06 14.96
CA GLY A 25 3.12 -5.01 15.99
C GLY A 25 4.18 -5.22 17.08
N THR A 26 5.44 -5.38 16.69
CA THR A 26 6.55 -5.52 17.65
C THR A 26 6.77 -4.24 18.47
N ARG A 27 6.66 -3.06 17.85
CA ARG A 27 6.68 -1.78 18.57
C ARG A 27 5.52 -1.69 19.55
N SER A 28 4.31 -2.03 19.11
CA SER A 28 3.12 -1.97 19.97
C SER A 28 3.22 -2.88 21.19
N VAL A 29 3.81 -4.07 21.02
CA VAL A 29 4.11 -4.99 22.14
C VAL A 29 5.17 -4.40 23.06
N SER A 30 6.26 -3.84 22.49
CA SER A 30 7.36 -3.26 23.26
C SER A 30 6.93 -2.06 24.09
N THR A 31 6.03 -1.23 23.57
CA THR A 31 5.61 0.00 24.23
C THR A 31 4.32 -0.18 25.04
N SER A 32 3.71 -1.38 24.98
CA SER A 32 2.43 -1.74 25.61
C SER A 32 1.22 -0.88 25.19
N HIS A 33 1.37 -0.09 24.11
CA HIS A 33 0.30 0.69 23.52
C HIS A 33 0.30 0.51 22.01
N TRP A 34 -0.86 0.72 21.37
CA TRP A 34 -0.99 0.59 19.93
C TRP A 34 -0.22 1.71 19.22
N GLU A 35 0.94 1.38 18.66
CA GLU A 35 1.75 2.27 17.85
C GLU A 35 1.75 1.82 16.39
N THR A 36 1.39 2.75 15.50
CA THR A 36 1.48 2.54 14.05
C THR A 36 2.34 3.61 13.43
N THR A 37 3.17 3.22 12.47
CA THR A 37 4.03 4.17 11.76
C THR A 37 3.25 4.78 10.59
N PRO A 38 2.92 6.09 10.63
CA PRO A 38 2.26 6.75 9.51
C PRO A 38 3.21 6.85 8.31
N LEU A 39 2.65 6.85 7.10
CA LEU A 39 3.44 6.87 5.88
C LEU A 39 4.35 8.10 5.77
N ASN A 40 3.93 9.27 6.27
CA ASN A 40 4.77 10.48 6.21
C ASN A 40 6.12 10.32 6.91
N LYS A 41 6.14 9.77 8.13
CA LYS A 41 7.34 9.60 8.95
C LYS A 41 8.31 8.62 8.30
N MET A 42 7.77 7.55 7.69
CA MET A 42 8.62 6.61 6.96
C MET A 42 9.19 7.25 5.69
N LEU A 43 8.40 8.03 4.95
CA LEU A 43 8.85 8.73 3.76
C LEU A 43 9.91 9.79 4.07
N GLU A 44 9.70 10.55 5.15
CA GLU A 44 10.66 11.54 5.68
C GLU A 44 12.00 10.87 6.02
N ASN A 45 11.96 9.76 6.77
CA ASN A 45 13.16 9.01 7.11
C ASN A 45 13.88 8.41 5.90
N LEU A 46 13.15 8.02 4.85
CA LEU A 46 13.70 7.31 3.70
C LEU A 46 14.22 8.27 2.62
N LEU A 47 13.53 9.39 2.41
CA LEU A 47 13.90 10.40 1.40
C LEU A 47 14.81 11.50 1.95
N GLN A 48 14.97 11.64 3.28
CA GLN A 48 15.66 12.77 3.93
C GLN A 48 15.21 14.14 3.37
N THR A 49 14.00 14.18 2.82
CA THR A 49 13.48 15.33 2.08
C THR A 49 12.49 16.04 2.97
N ASP A 50 12.62 17.37 3.03
CA ASP A 50 11.79 18.23 3.84
C ASP A 50 10.30 18.07 3.46
N ILE A 51 9.47 17.67 4.43
CA ILE A 51 8.02 17.44 4.28
C ILE A 51 7.35 18.68 3.66
N TYR A 52 7.91 19.87 3.88
CA TYR A 52 7.44 21.13 3.30
C TYR A 52 7.41 21.10 1.76
N GLY A 53 8.42 20.54 1.11
CA GLY A 53 8.47 20.47 -0.36
C GLY A 53 7.43 19.51 -0.95
N LEU A 54 7.16 18.42 -0.24
CA LEU A 54 6.17 17.42 -0.63
C LEU A 54 4.74 17.95 -0.43
N ASN A 55 4.48 18.64 0.69
CA ASN A 55 3.21 19.33 0.94
C ASN A 55 2.95 20.42 -0.11
N GLN A 56 3.98 21.19 -0.49
CA GLN A 56 3.82 22.27 -1.46
C GLN A 56 3.62 21.75 -2.89
N SER A 57 4.26 20.62 -3.25
CA SER A 57 3.98 19.94 -4.51
C SER A 57 2.56 19.39 -4.57
N MET A 58 2.07 18.78 -3.48
CA MET A 58 0.68 18.31 -3.38
C MET A 58 -0.33 19.46 -3.39
N HIS A 59 -0.01 20.59 -2.77
CA HIS A 59 -0.86 21.78 -2.80
C HIS A 59 -1.04 22.32 -4.23
N ASN A 60 -0.01 22.20 -5.07
CA ASN A 60 -0.06 22.71 -6.45
C ASN A 60 -0.70 21.73 -7.46
N MET A 61 -0.82 20.44 -7.12
CA MET A 61 -1.28 19.41 -8.06
C MET A 61 -2.74 18.98 -7.91
N THR A 62 -3.45 19.35 -6.85
CA THR A 62 -4.74 18.71 -6.52
C THR A 62 -5.90 19.67 -6.30
N LEU A 63 -7.02 19.41 -6.99
CA LEU A 63 -8.34 19.96 -6.70
C LEU A 63 -8.64 19.81 -5.19
N PRO A 64 -9.18 20.81 -4.48
CA PRO A 64 -9.23 20.85 -3.01
C PRO A 64 -9.81 19.61 -2.33
N LEU A 65 -10.72 18.90 -3.02
CA LEU A 65 -11.34 17.66 -2.53
C LEU A 65 -10.36 16.47 -2.51
N LEU A 66 -9.48 16.36 -3.51
CA LEU A 66 -8.43 15.33 -3.56
C LEU A 66 -7.31 15.59 -2.56
N HIS A 67 -7.08 16.86 -2.19
CA HIS A 67 -6.07 17.23 -1.20
C HIS A 67 -6.43 16.71 0.20
N SER A 68 -7.69 16.86 0.62
CA SER A 68 -8.18 16.33 1.91
C SER A 68 -8.08 14.80 1.98
N ILE A 69 -8.39 14.12 0.88
CA ILE A 69 -8.26 12.65 0.77
C ILE A 69 -6.78 12.24 0.82
N CYS A 70 -5.88 12.97 0.15
CA CYS A 70 -4.44 12.67 0.23
C CYS A 70 -3.87 12.84 1.63
N ILE A 71 -4.23 13.91 2.34
CA ILE A 71 -3.75 14.13 3.72
C ILE A 71 -4.22 13.00 4.64
N THR A 72 -5.51 12.64 4.56
CA THR A 72 -6.05 11.53 5.37
C THR A 72 -5.40 10.19 5.00
N LEU A 73 -5.09 9.96 3.71
CA LEU A 73 -4.33 8.78 3.27
C LEU A 73 -2.91 8.75 3.85
N ILE A 74 -2.23 9.89 3.94
CA ILE A 74 -0.85 9.97 4.43
C ILE A 74 -0.76 9.71 5.95
N CYS A 75 -1.83 10.04 6.68
CA CYS A 75 -1.94 9.77 8.12
C CYS A 75 -2.26 8.30 8.45
N LEU A 76 -2.65 7.48 7.46
CA LEU A 76 -2.92 6.06 7.68
C LEU A 76 -1.63 5.26 7.91
N PRO A 77 -1.74 4.11 8.60
CA PRO A 77 -0.61 3.21 8.77
C PRO A 77 -0.09 2.74 7.42
N ILE A 78 1.22 2.68 7.27
CA ILE A 78 1.84 2.31 5.99
C ILE A 78 1.43 0.91 5.51
N TRP A 79 1.24 -0.04 6.43
CA TRP A 79 0.74 -1.37 6.11
C TRP A 79 -0.66 -1.31 5.48
N SER A 80 -1.54 -0.41 5.93
CA SER A 80 -2.89 -0.28 5.37
C SER A 80 -2.85 0.21 3.92
N ILE A 81 -1.96 1.15 3.61
CA ILE A 81 -1.80 1.72 2.27
C ILE A 81 -1.19 0.68 1.33
N LEU A 82 -0.12 0.01 1.76
CA LEU A 82 0.52 -1.06 0.98
C LEU A 82 -0.42 -2.24 0.74
N GLY A 83 -1.24 -2.61 1.73
CA GLY A 83 -2.25 -3.65 1.59
C GLY A 83 -3.32 -3.28 0.56
N THR A 84 -3.82 -2.04 0.62
CA THR A 84 -4.77 -1.52 -0.38
C THR A 84 -4.18 -1.56 -1.78
N LEU A 85 -2.93 -1.13 -1.93
CA LEU A 85 -2.23 -1.12 -3.21
C LEU A 85 -2.00 -2.56 -3.74
N ALA A 86 -1.64 -3.50 -2.87
CA ALA A 86 -1.48 -4.90 -3.22
C ALA A 86 -2.80 -5.52 -3.72
N ILE A 87 -3.93 -5.20 -3.08
CA ILE A 87 -5.26 -5.65 -3.52
C ILE A 87 -5.59 -5.09 -4.90
N ILE A 88 -5.37 -3.79 -5.15
CA ILE A 88 -5.61 -3.16 -6.45
C ILE A 88 -4.80 -3.87 -7.55
N PHE A 89 -3.50 -4.09 -7.32
CA PHE A 89 -2.68 -4.81 -8.29
C PHE A 89 -3.11 -6.27 -8.47
N CYS A 90 -3.54 -6.94 -7.40
CA CYS A 90 -4.04 -8.30 -7.46
C CYS A 90 -5.30 -8.40 -8.34
N ILE A 91 -6.26 -7.50 -8.13
CA ILE A 91 -7.50 -7.42 -8.93
C ILE A 91 -7.16 -7.12 -10.40
N LEU A 92 -6.24 -6.19 -10.66
CA LEU A 92 -5.82 -5.85 -12.02
C LEU A 92 -5.10 -7.02 -12.72
N SER A 93 -4.40 -7.85 -11.95
CA SER A 93 -3.77 -9.09 -12.42
C SER A 93 -4.70 -10.29 -12.48
N TYR A 94 -5.93 -10.21 -11.95
CA TYR A 94 -6.83 -11.36 -11.80
C TYR A 94 -7.34 -11.84 -13.17
N GLU A 95 -7.23 -13.16 -13.44
CA GLU A 95 -7.78 -13.77 -14.66
C GLU A 95 -9.06 -14.46 -14.30
N LYS A 96 -10.10 -14.24 -15.10
CA LYS A 96 -11.27 -15.09 -15.04
C LYS A 96 -10.79 -16.51 -15.32
N GLN A 97 -10.78 -17.36 -14.29
CA GLN A 97 -10.49 -18.77 -14.47
C GLN A 97 -11.48 -19.30 -15.49
N LYS A 98 -10.97 -19.84 -16.60
CA LYS A 98 -11.83 -20.51 -17.58
C LYS A 98 -12.55 -21.64 -16.83
N PRO A 99 -13.88 -21.76 -16.96
CA PRO A 99 -14.62 -22.81 -16.25
C PRO A 99 -13.96 -24.14 -16.58
N PHE A 100 -13.63 -24.90 -15.52
CA PHE A 100 -13.07 -26.24 -15.63
C PHE A 100 -13.88 -27.01 -16.67
N HIS A 101 -13.25 -27.32 -17.80
CA HIS A 101 -13.86 -28.15 -18.83
C HIS A 101 -14.07 -29.51 -18.17
N LYS A 102 -15.31 -29.81 -17.75
CA LYS A 102 -15.68 -31.11 -17.20
C LYS A 102 -15.40 -32.13 -18.29
N ILE A 103 -14.30 -32.86 -18.16
CA ILE A 103 -14.02 -34.03 -18.99
C ILE A 103 -15.06 -35.08 -18.56
N PHE A 104 -16.14 -35.18 -19.33
CA PHE A 104 -17.06 -36.30 -19.24
C PHE A 104 -16.34 -37.53 -19.78
N TYR A 105 -15.90 -38.42 -18.89
CA TYR A 105 -15.53 -39.78 -19.28
C TYR A 105 -16.82 -40.53 -19.66
N ARG A 106 -16.87 -41.02 -20.89
CA ARG A 106 -17.91 -41.93 -21.40
C ARG A 106 -17.32 -43.32 -21.52
#